data_AF-A0A6G3X0W8-F1
#
_entry.id   AF-A0A6G3X0W8-F1
#
_cell.length_a   1.000
_cell.length_b   1.000
_cell.length_c   1.000
_cell.angle_alpha   90.00
_cell.angle_beta   90.00
_cell.angle_gamma   90.00
#
_symmetry.space_group_name_H-M   'P 1'
#
loop_
_entity.id
_entity.type
_entity.pdbx_description
1 polymer ?
#
loop_
_entity_poly.entity_id
_entity_poly.type
_entity_poly.pdbx_seq_one_letter_code
_entity_poly.pdbx_strand_id
1 'polypeptide(L)' 'MRVLLLGANGFLGRFVADRLLADPAVHLTALGRGDDADVRFDLAGGSPGALTRFLDAVHPGVVVNCAGATR' A
#
# COMPACT_ATOMS: atom_id res chain seq x y z
N MET A 1 -4.98 14.05 -2.69
CA MET A 1 -4.05 13.53 -1.68
C MET A 1 -3.48 12.19 -2.14
N ARG A 2 -2.16 12.00 -2.11
CA ARG A 2 -1.52 10.74 -2.54
C ARG A 2 -1.42 9.79 -1.36
N VAL A 3 -2.05 8.63 -1.47
CA VAL A 3 -2.12 7.63 -0.38
C VAL A 3 -1.48 6.34 -0.87
N LEU A 4 -0.53 5.82 -0.09
CA LEU A 4 0.02 4.49 -0.27
C LEU A 4 -0.69 3.52 0.69
N LEU A 5 -1.32 2.48 0.17
CA LEU A 5 -1.98 1.44 0.96
C LEU A 5 -1.20 0.12 0.87
N LEU A 6 -0.75 -0.38 2.01
CA LEU A 6 -0.10 -1.69 2.13
C LEU A 6 -1.16 -2.75 2.44
N GLY A 7 -1.20 -3.83 1.66
CA GLY A 7 -2.11 -4.95 1.93
C GLY A 7 -3.57 -4.67 1.56
N ALA A 8 -3.81 -3.96 0.44
CA ALA A 8 -5.15 -3.58 -0.04
C ALA A 8 -6.12 -4.77 -0.20
N ASN A 9 -5.61 -5.96 -0.50
CA ASN A 9 -6.45 -7.14 -0.77
C ASN A 9 -6.68 -8.01 0.48
N GLY A 10 -6.14 -7.59 1.63
CA GLY A 10 -6.35 -8.25 2.92
C GLY A 10 -7.72 -7.95 3.52
N PHE A 11 -8.02 -8.56 4.67
CA PHE A 11 -9.33 -8.41 5.29
C PHE A 11 -9.68 -6.95 5.60
N LEU A 12 -8.77 -6.20 6.22
CA LEU A 12 -8.98 -4.78 6.50
C LEU A 12 -8.75 -3.90 5.27
N GLY A 13 -7.73 -4.24 4.46
CA GLY A 13 -7.31 -3.45 3.32
C GLY A 13 -8.42 -3.17 2.33
N ARG A 14 -9.30 -4.16 2.05
CA ARG A 14 -10.35 -3.98 1.03
C ARG A 14 -11.34 -2.88 1.41
N PHE A 15 -11.74 -2.82 2.68
CA PHE A 15 -12.67 -1.80 3.17
C PHE A 15 -12.02 -0.42 3.24
N VAL A 16 -10.72 -0.37 3.57
CA VAL A 16 -9.94 0.87 3.54
C VAL A 16 -9.81 1.38 2.10
N ALA A 17 -9.51 0.50 1.14
CA ALA A 17 -9.44 0.85 -0.28
C ALA A 17 -10.77 1.39 -0.80
N ASP A 18 -11.88 0.68 -0.56
CA ASP A 18 -13.22 1.11 -0.97
C ASP A 18 -13.56 2.51 -0.42
N ARG A 19 -13.26 2.76 0.86
CA ARG A 19 -13.52 4.05 1.49
C ARG A 19 -12.65 5.17 0.95
N LEU A 20 -11.38 4.90 0.63
CA LEU A 20 -10.46 5.87 0.04
C LEU A 20 -10.83 6.19 -1.41
N LEU A 21 -11.20 5.19 -2.20
CA LEU A 21 -11.60 5.34 -3.61
C LEU A 21 -12.94 6.07 -3.76
N ALA A 22 -13.78 6.10 -2.73
CA ALA A 22 -15.01 6.91 -2.71
C ALA A 22 -14.73 8.43 -2.67
N ASP A 23 -13.52 8.87 -2.32
CA ASP A 23 -13.13 10.28 -2.34
C ASP A 23 -12.38 10.61 -3.65
N PRO A 24 -12.96 11.42 -4.56
CA PRO A 24 -12.35 11.74 -5.84
C PRO A 24 -11.06 12.57 -5.70
N ALA A 25 -10.79 13.17 -4.53
CA ALA A 25 -9.55 13.86 -4.27
C ALA A 25 -8.39 12.91 -3.91
N VAL A 26 -8.64 11.62 -3.69
CA VAL A 26 -7.62 10.63 -3.31
C VAL A 26 -7.02 9.97 -4.55
N HIS A 27 -5.68 9.94 -4.60
CA HIS A 27 -4.91 9.12 -5.53
C HIS A 27 -4.30 7.96 -4.74
N LEU A 28 -4.91 6.78 -4.86
CA LEU A 28 -4.50 5.57 -4.16
C LEU A 28 -3.47 4.79 -4.98
N THR A 29 -2.41 4.33 -4.32
CA THR A 29 -1.47 3.33 -4.86
C THR A 29 -1.43 2.14 -3.89
N ALA A 30 -1.71 0.94 -4.40
CA ALA A 30 -1.66 -0.30 -3.64
C ALA A 30 -0.28 -0.95 -3.73
N LEU A 31 0.33 -1.23 -2.58
CA LEU A 31 1.55 -2.02 -2.46
C LEU A 31 1.21 -3.37 -1.81
N GLY A 32 1.58 -4.47 -2.46
CA GLY A 32 1.28 -5.80 -1.97
C GLY A 32 2.08 -6.90 -2.65
N ARG A 33 1.85 -8.16 -2.27
CA ARG A 33 2.56 -9.31 -2.85
C ARG A 33 1.89 -9.87 -4.10
N GLY A 34 0.60 -9.59 -4.28
CA GLY A 34 -0.23 -10.16 -5.34
C GLY A 34 -0.10 -9.42 -6.67
N ASP A 35 -0.58 -10.08 -7.71
CA ASP A 35 -0.59 -9.59 -9.08
C ASP A 35 -1.54 -8.41 -9.31
N ASP A 36 -2.50 -8.25 -8.41
CA ASP A 36 -3.53 -7.22 -8.34
C ASP A 36 -3.07 -5.94 -7.61
N ALA A 37 -1.86 -5.91 -7.05
CA ALA A 37 -1.28 -4.70 -6.51
C ALA A 37 -0.69 -3.82 -7.65
N ASP A 38 -0.91 -2.50 -7.56
CA ASP A 38 -0.28 -1.54 -8.49
C ASP A 38 1.24 -1.68 -8.48
N VAL A 39 1.80 -1.96 -7.30
CA VAL A 39 3.23 -2.23 -7.12
C VAL A 39 3.41 -3.49 -6.29
N ARG A 40 4.21 -4.43 -6.81
CA ARG A 40 4.56 -5.66 -6.10
C ARG A 40 5.72 -5.44 -5.14
N PHE A 41 5.51 -5.72 -3.86
CA PHE A 41 6.54 -5.71 -2.84
C PHE A 41 6.17 -6.65 -1.68
N ASP A 42 7.12 -7.49 -1.28
CA ASP A 42 6.99 -8.28 -0.05
C ASP A 42 7.64 -7.54 1.12
N LEU A 43 6.83 -7.12 2.09
CA LEU A 43 7.34 -6.45 3.29
C LEU A 43 8.16 -7.37 4.20
N ALA A 44 7.96 -8.69 4.12
CA ALA A 44 8.67 -9.64 4.99
C ALA A 44 10.05 -10.03 4.43
N GLY A 45 10.16 -10.27 3.13
CA GLY A 45 11.41 -10.64 2.44
C GLY A 45 12.12 -9.49 1.71
N GLY A 46 11.44 -8.37 1.48
CA GLY A 46 11.99 -7.23 0.75
C GLY A 46 13.02 -6.44 1.55
N SER A 47 13.99 -5.84 0.86
CA SER A 47 15.01 -5.03 1.53
C SER A 47 14.45 -3.67 1.99
N PRO A 48 14.82 -3.19 3.20
CA PRO A 48 14.44 -1.85 3.65
C PRO A 48 14.89 -0.75 2.68
N GLY A 49 16.08 -0.87 2.09
CA GLY A 49 16.58 0.11 1.12
C GLY A 49 15.76 0.19 -0.17
N ALA A 50 15.20 -0.93 -0.65
CA ALA A 50 14.29 -0.91 -1.78
C ALA A 50 12.95 -0.23 -1.42
N LEU A 51 12.44 -0.48 -0.20
CA LEU A 51 11.24 0.21 0.29
C LEU A 51 11.48 1.71 0.45
N THR A 52 12.62 2.14 1.00
CA THR A 52 12.98 3.57 1.11
C THR A 52 13.02 4.25 -0.25
N ARG A 53 13.69 3.66 -1.25
CA ARG A 53 13.74 4.23 -2.61
C ARG A 53 12.36 4.32 -3.26
N PHE A 54 11.52 3.32 -3.02
CA PHE A 54 10.14 3.33 -3.48
C PHE A 54 9.34 4.48 -2.82
N LEU A 55 9.47 4.65 -1.50
CA LEU A 55 8.82 5.75 -0.78
C LEU A 55 9.31 7.12 -1.26
N ASP A 56 10.60 7.28 -1.56
CA ASP A 56 11.14 8.52 -2.13
C ASP A 56 10.58 8.79 -3.54
N ALA A 57 10.47 7.75 -4.39
CA ALA A 57 9.95 7.88 -5.75
C ALA A 57 8.44 8.16 -5.78
N VAL A 58 7.66 7.46 -4.95
CA VAL A 58 6.21 7.63 -4.86
C VAL A 58 5.83 8.83 -4.02
N HIS A 59 6.68 9.30 -3.10
CA HIS A 59 6.46 10.46 -2.25
C HIS A 59 4.99 10.59 -1.77
N PRO A 60 4.45 9.57 -1.07
CA PRO A 60 3.07 9.59 -0.61
C PRO A 60 2.90 10.63 0.49
N GLY A 61 1.75 11.31 0.51
CA GLY A 61 1.41 12.21 1.62
C GLY A 61 0.93 11.46 2.86
N VAL A 62 0.40 10.24 2.67
CA VAL A 62 -0.07 9.34 3.73
C VAL A 62 0.29 7.90 3.38
N VAL A 63 0.74 7.14 4.37
CA VAL A 63 0.90 5.69 4.28
C VAL A 63 -0.10 5.04 5.23
N VAL A 64 -0.91 4.12 4.71
CA VAL A 64 -1.83 3.29 5.49
C VAL A 64 -1.34 1.85 5.45
N ASN A 65 -0.98 1.30 6.60
CA ASN A 65 -0.53 -0.08 6.68
C ASN A 65 -1.66 -1.02 7.13
N CYS A 66 -2.15 -1.85 6.21
CA CYS A 66 -3.06 -2.95 6.52
C CYS A 66 -2.40 -4.33 6.29
N ALA A 67 -1.08 -4.35 6.07
CA ALA A 67 -0.30 -5.57 5.92
C ALA A 67 0.32 -5.97 7.27
N GLY A 68 0.31 -7.27 7.54
CA GLY A 68 0.92 -7.84 8.73
C GLY A 68 0.44 -9.27 8.96
N ALA A 69 1.31 -10.10 9.52
CA ALA A 69 0.98 -11.43 9.98
C ALA A 69 1.76 -11.71 11.26
N THR A 70 1.07 -12.23 12.28
CA THR A 70 1.66 -12.70 13.53
C THR A 70 1.56 -14.21 13.58
N ARG A 71 2.52 -14.86 14.25
CA ARG A 71 2.46 -16.29 14.58
C ARG A 71 1.92 -16.48 15.97
#